data_AF-A0A536PTC0-F1
#
_entry.id   AF-A0A536PTC0-F1
#
_cell.length_a   1.000
_cell.length_b   1.000
_cell.length_c   1.000
_cell.angle_alpha   90.00
_cell.angle_beta   90.00
_cell.angle_gamma   90.00
#
_symmetry.space_group_name_H-M   'P 1'
#
loop_
_entity.id
_entity.type
_entity.pdbx_description
1 polymer ?
#
loop_
_entity_poly.entity_id
_entity_poly.type
_entity_poly.pdbx_seq_one_letter_code
_entity_poly.pdbx_strand_id
1 'polypeptide(L)' 'MNRSESTFFALVGALAGLVPLVGCDGSRPVAPALEPAATYASRQTLTGPSSPTAVAMSETRIDVSWQDNSNDESGF' A
#
# COMPACT_ATOMS: atom_id res chain seq x y z
N MET A 1 61.06 5.04 -11.19
CA MET A 1 59.72 5.26 -11.79
C MET A 1 58.96 6.18 -10.87
N ASN A 2 59.07 7.48 -11.15
CA ASN A 2 58.44 8.60 -10.47
C ASN A 2 57.23 9.05 -11.29
N ARG A 3 56.19 9.58 -10.62
CA ARG A 3 55.02 10.34 -11.12
C ARG A 3 53.74 9.54 -11.37
N SER A 4 52.91 9.42 -10.34
CA SER A 4 51.44 9.53 -10.46
C SER A 4 50.71 9.75 -9.12
N GLU A 5 51.36 9.58 -7.97
CA GLU A 5 50.66 9.44 -6.68
C GLU A 5 50.33 10.75 -5.94
N SER A 6 50.84 11.91 -6.38
CA SER A 6 50.71 13.19 -5.63
C SER A 6 49.63 14.16 -6.10
N THR A 7 48.81 13.82 -7.10
CA THR A 7 47.77 14.75 -7.62
C THR A 7 46.34 14.36 -7.20
N PHE A 8 46.09 13.11 -6.83
CA PHE A 8 44.70 12.67 -6.57
C PHE A 8 44.15 13.08 -5.19
N PHE A 9 45.02 13.32 -4.22
CA PHE A 9 44.60 13.69 -2.86
C PHE A 9 44.21 15.17 -2.68
N ALA A 10 44.45 16.03 -3.68
CA ALA A 10 44.18 17.47 -3.58
C ALA A 10 42.82 17.92 -4.15
N LEU A 11 42.01 17.02 -4.73
CA LEU A 11 40.71 17.36 -5.34
C LEU A 11 39.48 16.80 -4.59
N VAL A 12 39.67 15.90 -3.62
CA VAL A 12 38.54 15.32 -2.86
C VAL A 12 38.25 16.11 -1.56
N GLY A 13 39.15 17.01 -1.16
CA GLY A 13 39.05 17.81 0.08
C GLY A 13 38.18 19.07 0.02
N ALA A 14 37.32 19.23 -0.99
CA ALA A 14 36.55 20.46 -1.19
C ALA A 14 35.02 20.26 -1.32
N LEU A 15 34.48 19.12 -0.90
CA LEU A 15 33.02 18.87 -0.90
C LEU A 15 32.52 18.32 0.45
N ALA A 16 33.08 18.83 1.55
CA ALA A 16 32.39 18.81 2.84
C ALA A 16 31.49 20.05 2.91
N GLY A 17 30.33 19.99 2.25
CA GLY A 17 29.39 21.09 2.22
C GLY A 17 28.04 20.68 1.68
N LEU A 18 27.05 20.67 2.57
CA LEU A 18 25.61 20.49 2.33
C LEU A 18 25.12 19.04 2.21
N VAL A 19 24.76 18.47 3.36
CA VAL A 19 23.73 17.42 3.45
C VAL A 19 22.36 18.09 3.32
N PRO A 20 21.52 17.72 2.34
CA PRO A 20 20.09 17.78 2.52
C PRO A 20 19.53 16.35 2.60
N LEU A 21 19.03 16.02 3.79
CA LEU A 21 17.84 15.21 4.00
C LEU A 21 17.62 14.05 3.00
N VAL A 22 18.05 12.85 3.37
CA VAL A 22 17.31 11.61 3.03
C VAL A 22 16.00 11.65 3.81
N GLY A 23 15.17 12.62 3.48
CA GLY A 23 13.82 12.80 3.98
C GLY A 23 12.91 12.53 2.80
N CYS A 24 12.24 11.38 2.87
CA CYS A 24 11.09 11.03 2.03
C CYS A 24 11.28 11.33 0.54
N ASP A 25 12.05 10.49 -0.15
CA ASP A 25 11.89 10.40 -1.60
C ASP A 25 10.50 9.80 -1.87
N GLY A 26 9.53 10.68 -2.12
CA GLY A 26 8.16 10.34 -2.53
C GLY A 26 8.10 9.60 -3.86
N SER A 27 9.25 9.30 -4.48
CA SER A 27 9.36 8.46 -5.67
C SER A 27 9.07 6.99 -5.40
N ARG A 28 8.97 6.56 -4.13
CA ARG A 28 8.47 5.22 -3.77
C ARG A 28 6.99 5.34 -3.42
N PRO A 29 6.07 5.16 -4.37
CA PRO A 29 4.66 5.08 -4.04
C PRO A 29 4.46 3.97 -3.01
N VAL A 30 3.82 4.28 -1.88
CA VAL A 30 3.21 3.28 -0.99
C VAL A 30 1.92 2.77 -1.65
N ALA A 31 1.98 2.52 -2.94
CA ALA A 31 0.99 1.77 -3.67
C ALA A 31 1.60 0.38 -3.89
N PRO A 32 0.84 -0.71 -3.73
CA PRO A 32 1.32 -2.03 -4.15
C PRO A 32 1.81 -1.91 -5.59
N ALA A 33 2.97 -2.47 -5.91
CA ALA A 33 3.39 -2.61 -7.29
C ALA A 33 2.30 -3.41 -8.01
N LEU A 34 1.51 -2.73 -8.85
CA LEU A 34 0.55 -3.39 -9.73
C LEU A 34 1.37 -4.00 -10.88
N GLU A 35 2.08 -5.09 -10.58
CA GLU A 35 2.51 -6.05 -11.61
C GLU A 35 1.26 -6.40 -12.44
N PRO A 36 1.33 -6.49 -13.77
CA PRO A 36 0.17 -6.81 -14.59
C PRO A 36 -0.27 -8.27 -14.34
N ALA A 37 -1.00 -8.49 -13.25
CA ALA A 37 -1.81 -9.68 -13.01
C ALA A 37 -3.08 -9.59 -13.87
N ALA A 38 -2.91 -9.61 -15.19
CA ALA A 38 -4.00 -9.68 -16.13
C ALA A 38 -4.39 -11.14 -16.38
N THR A 39 -4.85 -11.85 -15.35
CA THR A 39 -5.84 -12.94 -15.45
C THR A 39 -6.39 -13.20 -14.04
N TYR A 40 -7.68 -13.51 -13.91
CA TYR A 40 -8.46 -13.77 -12.67
C TYR A 40 -9.17 -12.62 -11.95
N ALA A 41 -9.16 -11.36 -12.41
CA ALA A 41 -10.12 -10.39 -11.90
C ALA A 41 -11.51 -10.62 -12.55
N SER A 42 -12.19 -11.70 -12.15
CA SER A 42 -13.64 -11.75 -12.32
C SER A 42 -14.20 -10.60 -11.51
N ARG A 43 -14.77 -9.60 -12.17
CA ARG A 43 -15.64 -8.65 -11.48
C ARG A 43 -16.89 -9.42 -11.06
N GLN A 44 -16.81 -10.19 -9.98
CA GLN A 44 -18.00 -10.67 -9.29
C GLN A 44 -18.75 -9.41 -8.84
N THR A 45 -19.83 -9.13 -9.54
CA THR A 45 -20.74 -8.05 -9.17
C THR A 45 -21.56 -8.60 -8.01
N LEU A 46 -21.09 -8.33 -6.79
CA LEU A 46 -21.79 -8.73 -5.58
C LEU A 46 -23.07 -7.92 -5.46
N THR A 47 -24.18 -8.61 -5.24
CA THR A 47 -25.45 -7.95 -4.95
C THR A 47 -25.53 -7.74 -3.45
N GLY A 48 -25.58 -6.47 -3.04
CA GLY A 48 -25.64 -6.12 -1.63
C GLY A 48 -26.84 -6.73 -0.92
N PRO A 49 -26.77 -6.89 0.42
CA PRO A 49 -27.85 -7.45 1.21
C PRO A 49 -29.10 -6.58 1.18
N SER A 50 -30.27 -7.18 1.44
CA SER A 50 -31.55 -6.49 1.47
C SER A 50 -32.30 -6.72 2.79
N SER A 51 -33.35 -5.93 3.01
CA SER A 51 -34.25 -6.04 4.17
C SER A 51 -33.54 -6.05 5.54
N PRO A 52 -32.64 -5.09 5.84
CA PRO A 52 -31.94 -5.07 7.12
C PRO A 52 -32.93 -4.81 8.27
N THR A 53 -32.83 -5.60 9.33
CA THR A 53 -33.59 -5.43 10.57
C THR A 53 -32.63 -5.42 11.75
N ALA A 54 -32.89 -4.55 12.73
CA ALA A 54 -32.15 -4.49 13.98
C ALA A 54 -33.14 -4.50 15.16
N VAL A 55 -32.91 -5.39 16.13
CA VAL A 55 -33.72 -5.51 17.34
C VAL A 55 -32.82 -5.36 18.55
N ALA A 56 -33.09 -4.34 19.37
CA ALA A 56 -32.40 -4.18 20.64
C ALA A 56 -32.87 -5.27 21.61
N MET A 57 -31.96 -6.13 22.03
CA MET A 57 -32.23 -7.22 22.97
C MET A 57 -31.88 -6.82 24.41
N SER A 58 -30.87 -5.96 24.58
CA SER A 58 -30.47 -5.37 25.87
C SER A 58 -29.66 -4.09 25.65
N GLU A 59 -29.23 -3.43 26.73
CA GLU A 59 -28.35 -2.25 26.66
C GLU A 59 -27.01 -2.52 25.96
N THR A 60 -26.56 -3.77 25.93
CA THR A 60 -25.28 -4.18 25.34
C THR A 60 -25.43 -5.15 24.18
N ARG A 61 -26.65 -5.39 23.68
CA ARG A 61 -26.89 -6.33 22.59
C ARG A 61 -27.98 -5.86 21.62
N ILE A 62 -27.61 -5.84 20.35
CA ILE A 62 -28.51 -5.66 19.22
C ILE A 62 -28.37 -6.89 18.33
N ASP A 63 -29.49 -7.53 18.04
CA ASP A 63 -29.54 -8.59 17.02
C ASP A 63 -29.83 -7.95 15.67
N VAL A 64 -28.99 -8.24 14.68
CA VAL A 64 -29.09 -7.71 13.32
C VAL A 64 -29.29 -8.86 12.35
N SER A 65 -30.26 -8.74 11.46
CA SER A 65 -30.50 -9.70 10.38
C SER A 65 -30.65 -8.99 9.04
N TRP A 66 -30.28 -9.68 7.97
CA TRP A 66 -30.43 -9.21 6.59
C TRP A 66 -30.55 -10.42 5.66
N GLN A 67 -31.10 -10.20 4.47
CA GLN A 67 -31.10 -11.16 3.38
C GLN A 67 -29.77 -11.02 2.63
N ASP A 68 -28.96 -12.07 2.60
CA ASP A 68 -27.83 -12.14 1.67
C ASP A 68 -28.33 -12.38 0.24
N ASN A 69 -27.78 -11.60 -0.70
CA ASN A 69 -28.16 -11.63 -2.11
C ASN A 69 -26.95 -11.94 -3.01
N SER A 70 -25.77 -12.20 -2.44
CA SER A 70 -24.58 -12.48 -3.23
C SER A 70 -24.43 -13.99 -3.47
N ASN A 71 -24.60 -14.41 -4.71
CA ASN A 71 -24.50 -15.82 -5.12
C ASN A 71 -23.08 -16.25 -5.51
N ASP A 72 -22.18 -15.29 -5.69
CA ASP A 72 -20.83 -15.49 -6.20
C ASP A 72 -19.80 -14.94 -5.22
N GLU A 73 -19.80 -15.38 -3.96
CA GLU A 73 -18.75 -15.08 -2.99
C GLU A 73 -17.81 -16.28 -2.84
N SER A 74 -16.50 -16.05 -2.98
CA SER A 74 -15.48 -17.07 -2.70
C SER A 74 -14.72 -16.73 -1.43
N GLY A 75 -14.75 -17.63 -0.44
CA GLY A 75 -13.88 -17.57 0.76
C GLY A 75 -14.48 -16.82 1.96
N PHE A 76 -15.54 -17.37 2.54
CA PHE A 76 -16.08 -16.97 3.85
C PHE A 76 -15.12 -17.33 5.00
#